data_AF-A0A3B6DLG9-F1
#
_entry.id   AF-A0A3B6DLG9-F1
#
_cell.length_a   1.000
_cell.length_b   1.000
_cell.length_c   1.000
_cell.angle_alpha   90.00
_cell.angle_beta   90.00
_cell.angle_gamma   90.00
#
_symmetry.space_group_name_H-M   'P 1'
#
loop_
_entity.id
_entity.type
_entity.pdbx_description
1 polymer ?
#
loop_
_entity_poly.entity_id
_entity_poly.type
_entity_poly.pdbx_seq_one_letter_code
_entity_poly.pdbx_strand_id
1 'polypeptide(L)'
;MVEETKKKYSRDYLTWTDEMDKVLLDVFVEHHNIGDQGQNGWKPHVYTAAIKAIRDKCGLHVTKEKICSRMKTFDKHYATISKILSQSGFGWDWVNNKLLMDSDDVWNKYVQANPKAACYKNKEVKNWEAICTIYTKDHATGEGAMTGAETEAQPTEPDVVAVEDSPEMPQKRQRTGDAILCMLGDMKCSFQDALKSLEPLELPKVTPPLEILAALEKIPELARSDMLRAYGKLILSECLFQALMELPMDFRKEWLLMLNEKNNI
;
A
#
# COMPACT_ATOMS: atom_id res chain seq x y z
N MET A 1 -4.85 -54.80 20.06
CA MET A 1 -3.99 -53.60 19.90
C MET A 1 -4.29 -53.04 18.53
N VAL A 2 -4.99 -51.91 18.47
CA VAL A 2 -5.30 -51.21 17.22
C VAL A 2 -4.27 -50.09 17.09
N GLU A 3 -3.35 -50.24 16.14
CA GLU A 3 -2.36 -49.23 15.82
C GLU A 3 -3.02 -48.15 14.96
N GLU A 4 -3.35 -47.02 15.60
CA GLU A 4 -3.76 -45.80 14.91
C GLU A 4 -2.58 -45.22 14.14
N THR A 5 -2.61 -45.38 12.82
CA THR A 5 -1.67 -44.71 11.93
C THR A 5 -1.97 -43.22 11.88
N LYS A 6 -1.15 -42.42 12.57
CA LYS A 6 -1.14 -40.96 12.45
C LYS A 6 -0.92 -40.57 10.98
N LYS A 7 -1.98 -40.10 10.31
CA LYS A 7 -1.87 -39.44 9.00
C LYS A 7 -0.94 -38.24 9.13
N LYS A 8 0.26 -38.37 8.57
CA LYS A 8 1.20 -37.28 8.38
C LYS A 8 0.61 -36.33 7.34
N TYR A 9 0.01 -35.24 7.79
CA TYR A 9 -0.44 -34.16 6.90
C TYR A 9 0.79 -33.58 6.20
N SER A 10 1.01 -33.99 4.93
CA SER A 10 1.89 -33.29 4.02
C SER A 10 1.38 -31.86 3.92
N ARG A 11 2.19 -30.90 4.36
CA ARG A 11 1.86 -29.48 4.25
C ARG A 11 2.01 -29.13 2.76
N ASP A 12 0.93 -29.30 1.99
CA ASP A 12 0.90 -29.02 0.54
C ASP A 12 1.37 -27.60 0.27
N TYR A 13 2.64 -27.49 -0.14
CA TYR A 13 3.29 -26.24 -0.44
C TYR A 13 2.80 -25.77 -1.80
N LEU A 14 1.93 -24.76 -1.80
CA LEU A 14 1.48 -24.14 -3.05
C LEU A 14 2.54 -23.17 -3.53
N THR A 15 3.12 -23.45 -4.69
CA THR A 15 3.98 -22.50 -5.40
C THR A 15 3.09 -21.60 -6.26
N TRP A 16 3.15 -20.29 -6.02
CA TRP A 16 2.42 -19.30 -6.81
C TRP A 16 3.11 -19.09 -8.16
N THR A 17 2.33 -19.13 -9.24
CA THR A 17 2.79 -18.80 -10.60
C THR A 17 2.38 -17.39 -10.98
N ASP A 18 3.02 -16.84 -12.02
CA ASP A 18 2.70 -15.50 -12.53
C ASP A 18 1.24 -15.39 -13.02
N GLU A 19 0.72 -16.46 -13.61
CA GLU A 19 -0.67 -16.54 -14.05
C GLU A 19 -1.63 -16.48 -12.85
N MET A 20 -1.34 -17.23 -11.78
CA MET A 20 -2.15 -17.20 -10.56
C MET A 20 -2.11 -15.82 -9.90
N ASP A 21 -0.94 -15.18 -9.85
CA ASP A 21 -0.80 -13.83 -9.32
C ASP A 21 -1.59 -12.82 -10.14
N LYS A 22 -1.54 -12.92 -11.48
CA LYS A 22 -2.33 -12.06 -12.36
C LYS A 22 -3.82 -12.24 -12.11
N VAL A 23 -4.31 -13.48 -12.12
CA VAL A 23 -5.73 -13.78 -11.86
C VAL A 23 -6.17 -13.26 -10.49
N LEU A 24 -5.32 -13.45 -9.47
CA LEU A 24 -5.59 -12.95 -8.14
C LEU A 24 -5.67 -11.43 -8.12
N LEU A 25 -4.68 -10.73 -8.67
CA LEU A 25 -4.62 -9.27 -8.66
C LEU A 25 -5.73 -8.64 -9.52
N ASP A 26 -6.08 -9.22 -10.66
CA ASP A 26 -7.19 -8.75 -11.51
C ASP A 26 -8.50 -8.69 -10.71
N VAL A 27 -8.81 -9.73 -9.91
CA VAL A 27 -10.00 -9.77 -9.04
C VAL A 27 -9.94 -8.68 -7.97
N PHE A 28 -8.79 -8.51 -7.32
CA PHE A 28 -8.65 -7.53 -6.25
C PHE A 28 -8.70 -6.08 -6.79
N VAL A 29 -8.16 -5.83 -7.99
CA VAL A 29 -8.29 -4.52 -8.67
C VAL A 29 -9.74 -4.24 -9.04
N GLU A 30 -10.47 -5.21 -9.59
CA GLU A 30 -11.90 -5.05 -9.88
C GLU A 30 -12.69 -4.66 -8.64
N HIS A 31 -12.46 -5.38 -7.52
CA HIS A 31 -13.11 -5.11 -6.24
C HIS A 31 -12.63 -3.82 -5.57
N HIS A 32 -11.38 -3.40 -5.80
CA HIS A 32 -10.87 -2.09 -5.37
C HIS A 32 -11.71 -0.97 -5.99
N ASN A 33 -11.91 -1.04 -7.31
CA ASN A 33 -12.58 0.00 -8.09
C ASN A 33 -14.07 0.18 -7.75
N ILE A 34 -14.72 -0.84 -7.18
CA ILE A 34 -16.12 -0.78 -6.73
C ILE A 34 -16.28 -0.54 -5.22
N GLY A 35 -15.18 -0.29 -4.49
CA GLY A 35 -15.22 0.06 -3.07
C GLY A 35 -15.49 -1.14 -2.14
N ASP A 36 -15.04 -2.33 -2.51
CA ASP A 36 -15.17 -3.52 -1.65
C ASP A 36 -14.02 -3.68 -0.64
N GLN A 37 -13.18 -2.67 -0.54
CA GLN A 37 -12.18 -2.52 0.51
C GLN A 37 -12.75 -1.67 1.65
N GLY A 38 -12.98 -2.29 2.81
CA GLY A 38 -13.41 -1.60 4.02
C GLY A 38 -12.24 -1.16 4.90
N GLN A 39 -12.54 -0.49 6.02
CA GLN A 39 -11.52 -0.08 7.02
C GLN A 39 -10.71 -1.27 7.55
N ASN A 40 -11.34 -2.44 7.67
CA ASN A 40 -10.71 -3.66 8.18
C ASN A 40 -10.18 -4.58 7.05
N GLY A 41 -9.97 -4.02 5.85
CA GLY A 41 -9.54 -4.75 4.66
C GLY A 41 -10.70 -5.25 3.79
N TRP A 42 -10.46 -6.31 3.03
CA TRP A 42 -11.36 -6.80 2.00
C TRP A 42 -12.62 -7.48 2.55
N LYS A 43 -13.78 -7.19 1.93
CA LYS A 43 -15.03 -7.89 2.24
C LYS A 43 -14.91 -9.40 1.93
N PRO A 44 -15.64 -10.28 2.66
CA PRO A 44 -15.52 -11.73 2.50
C PRO A 44 -15.74 -12.25 1.07
N HIS A 45 -16.67 -11.66 0.31
CA HIS A 45 -17.00 -12.12 -1.05
C HIS A 45 -15.86 -11.91 -2.05
N VAL A 46 -14.95 -10.96 -1.81
CA VAL A 46 -13.76 -10.74 -2.64
C VAL A 46 -12.86 -11.97 -2.62
N TYR A 47 -12.66 -12.56 -1.44
CA TYR A 47 -11.90 -13.81 -1.30
C TYR A 47 -12.62 -14.98 -1.98
N THR A 48 -13.95 -15.05 -1.89
CA THR A 48 -14.74 -16.08 -2.58
C THR A 48 -14.61 -15.95 -4.10
N ALA A 49 -14.66 -14.72 -4.63
CA ALA A 49 -14.44 -14.41 -6.04
C ALA A 49 -13.03 -14.81 -6.50
N ALA A 50 -12.00 -14.50 -5.70
CA ALA A 50 -10.62 -14.87 -6.00
C ALA A 50 -10.40 -16.39 -6.03
N ILE A 51 -10.94 -17.12 -5.04
CA ILE A 51 -10.89 -18.60 -5.01
C ILE A 51 -11.57 -19.17 -6.26
N LYS A 52 -12.74 -18.62 -6.62
CA LYS A 52 -13.46 -19.02 -7.84
C LYS A 52 -12.64 -18.73 -9.09
N ALA A 53 -12.07 -17.54 -9.24
CA ALA A 53 -11.29 -17.16 -10.40
C ALA A 53 -10.04 -18.04 -10.58
N ILE A 54 -9.30 -18.33 -9.51
CA ILE A 54 -8.11 -19.20 -9.57
C ILE A 54 -8.52 -20.64 -9.93
N ARG A 55 -9.62 -21.14 -9.40
CA ARG A 55 -10.13 -22.46 -9.78
C ARG A 55 -10.54 -22.51 -11.25
N ASP A 56 -11.32 -21.51 -11.69
CA ASP A 56 -11.90 -21.49 -13.03
C ASP A 56 -10.83 -21.24 -14.11
N LYS A 57 -9.81 -20.40 -13.84
CA LYS A 57 -8.76 -20.05 -14.80
C LYS A 57 -7.49 -20.91 -14.69
N CYS A 58 -7.07 -21.26 -13.48
CA CYS A 58 -5.82 -22.01 -13.26
C CYS A 58 -6.06 -23.49 -12.91
N GLY A 59 -7.32 -23.93 -12.76
CA GLY A 59 -7.64 -25.32 -12.40
C GLY A 59 -7.23 -25.72 -10.98
N LEU A 60 -6.89 -24.76 -10.11
CA LEU A 60 -6.33 -25.02 -8.79
C LEU A 60 -7.30 -24.65 -7.67
N HIS A 61 -7.39 -25.52 -6.67
CA HIS A 61 -8.09 -25.23 -5.43
C HIS A 61 -7.14 -24.54 -4.43
N VAL A 62 -7.42 -23.28 -4.13
CA VAL A 62 -6.71 -22.50 -3.12
C VAL A 62 -7.64 -22.14 -1.97
N THR A 63 -7.08 -22.03 -0.76
CA THR A 63 -7.83 -21.60 0.42
C THR A 63 -7.68 -20.10 0.63
N LYS A 64 -8.57 -19.52 1.44
CA LYS A 64 -8.51 -18.11 1.83
C LYS A 64 -7.17 -17.78 2.49
N GLU A 65 -6.64 -18.68 3.32
CA GLU A 65 -5.37 -18.48 4.05
C GLU A 65 -4.19 -18.38 3.08
N LYS A 66 -4.18 -19.19 2.01
CA LYS A 66 -3.15 -19.13 0.96
C LYS A 66 -3.21 -17.80 0.20
N ILE A 67 -4.43 -17.32 -0.12
CA ILE A 67 -4.63 -15.99 -0.73
C ILE A 67 -4.14 -14.89 0.22
N CYS A 68 -4.56 -14.89 1.49
CA CYS A 68 -4.11 -13.90 2.47
C CYS A 68 -2.59 -13.87 2.62
N SER A 69 -1.95 -15.04 2.64
CA SER A 69 -0.48 -15.15 2.68
C SER A 69 0.17 -14.55 1.44
N ARG A 70 -0.42 -14.76 0.25
CA ARG A 70 0.08 -14.17 -1.00
C ARG A 70 -0.10 -12.65 -1.02
N MET A 71 -1.24 -12.15 -0.58
CA MET A 71 -1.49 -10.69 -0.46
C MET A 71 -0.48 -10.01 0.47
N LYS A 72 -0.11 -10.63 1.60
CA LYS A 72 0.98 -10.10 2.47
C LYS A 72 2.32 -10.00 1.74
N THR A 73 2.56 -10.84 0.74
CA THR A 73 3.77 -10.76 -0.10
C THR A 73 3.72 -9.54 -1.02
N PHE A 74 2.58 -9.26 -1.65
CA PHE A 74 2.38 -8.06 -2.46
C PHE A 74 2.47 -6.78 -1.63
N ASP A 75 1.86 -6.75 -0.44
CA ASP A 75 2.00 -5.64 0.51
C ASP A 75 3.47 -5.35 0.83
N LYS A 76 4.26 -6.40 1.11
CA LYS A 76 5.69 -6.27 1.35
C LYS A 76 6.46 -5.76 0.12
N HIS A 77 6.10 -6.22 -1.07
CA HIS A 77 6.66 -5.71 -2.33
C HIS A 77 6.36 -4.21 -2.46
N TYR A 78 5.09 -3.83 -2.32
CA TYR A 78 4.65 -2.44 -2.36
C TYR A 78 5.41 -1.57 -1.38
N ALA A 79 5.34 -1.89 -0.08
CA ALA A 79 5.97 -1.10 0.97
C ALA A 79 7.49 -0.91 0.76
N THR A 80 8.18 -1.93 0.26
CA THR A 80 9.63 -1.85 0.05
C THR A 80 9.98 -1.08 -1.22
N ILE A 81 9.36 -1.43 -2.34
CA ILE A 81 9.68 -0.84 -3.65
C ILE A 81 9.22 0.61 -3.69
N SER A 82 8.03 0.94 -3.17
CA SER A 82 7.56 2.33 -3.13
C SER A 82 8.49 3.24 -2.31
N LYS A 83 9.07 2.73 -1.22
CA LYS A 83 10.09 3.47 -0.45
C LYS A 83 11.39 3.66 -1.23
N ILE A 84 11.79 2.69 -2.05
CA ILE A 84 12.96 2.81 -2.93
C ILE A 84 12.69 3.85 -4.02
N LEU A 85 11.54 3.76 -4.68
CA LEU A 85 11.13 4.66 -5.76
C LEU A 85 10.89 6.10 -5.28
N SER A 86 10.71 6.31 -3.98
CA SER A 86 10.63 7.66 -3.39
C SER A 86 12.01 8.32 -3.20
N GLN A 87 13.11 7.63 -3.49
CA GLN A 87 14.46 8.18 -3.42
C GLN A 87 14.91 8.69 -4.78
N SER A 88 15.78 9.71 -4.79
CA SER A 88 16.39 10.19 -6.03
C SER A 88 17.34 9.14 -6.62
N GLY A 89 17.36 9.06 -7.96
CA GLY A 89 18.19 8.12 -8.71
C GLY A 89 17.65 6.70 -8.79
N PHE A 90 16.36 6.52 -8.45
CA PHE A 90 15.63 5.26 -8.60
C PHE A 90 14.43 5.46 -9.52
N GLY A 91 14.13 4.43 -10.30
CA GLY A 91 12.97 4.34 -11.16
C GLY A 91 12.47 2.92 -11.26
N TRP A 92 11.40 2.73 -12.03
CA TRP A 92 10.85 1.42 -12.31
C TRP A 92 10.99 1.09 -13.80
N ASP A 93 11.56 -0.07 -14.10
CA ASP A 93 11.63 -0.63 -15.45
C ASP A 93 10.35 -1.41 -15.73
N TRP A 94 9.41 -0.78 -16.45
CA TRP A 94 8.12 -1.35 -16.81
C TRP A 94 8.23 -2.51 -17.81
N VAL A 95 9.33 -2.63 -18.55
CA VAL A 95 9.52 -3.70 -19.55
C VAL A 95 10.03 -4.97 -18.85
N ASN A 96 11.00 -4.82 -17.95
CA ASN A 96 11.62 -5.94 -17.25
C ASN A 96 11.06 -6.18 -15.83
N ASN A 97 10.05 -5.42 -15.42
CA ASN A 97 9.39 -5.50 -14.12
C ASN A 97 10.36 -5.49 -12.93
N LYS A 98 11.33 -4.56 -12.92
CA LYS A 98 12.37 -4.49 -11.88
C LYS A 98 12.76 -3.05 -11.58
N LEU A 99 13.55 -2.86 -10.53
CA LEU A 99 14.12 -1.56 -10.20
C LEU A 99 15.11 -1.09 -11.28
N LEU A 100 14.98 0.17 -11.66
CA LEU A 100 15.94 0.92 -12.46
C LEU A 100 16.66 1.91 -11.55
N MET A 101 17.92 2.18 -11.84
CA MET A 101 18.71 3.14 -11.07
C MET A 101 19.81 3.76 -11.88
N ASP A 102 20.21 4.96 -11.49
CA ASP A 102 21.19 5.75 -12.23
C ASP A 102 22.59 5.13 -12.18
N SER A 103 22.96 4.50 -11.06
CA SER A 103 24.25 3.82 -10.91
C SER A 103 24.29 2.78 -9.77
N ASP A 104 25.30 1.92 -9.80
CA ASP A 104 25.59 0.97 -8.72
C ASP A 104 25.91 1.66 -7.39
N ASP A 105 26.50 2.85 -7.42
CA ASP A 105 26.82 3.61 -6.20
C ASP A 105 25.55 4.08 -5.47
N VAL A 106 24.51 4.47 -6.22
CA VAL A 106 23.20 4.81 -5.66
C VAL A 106 22.61 3.58 -4.94
N TRP A 107 22.74 2.39 -5.53
CA TRP A 107 22.30 1.13 -4.88
C TRP A 107 23.04 0.89 -3.57
N ASN A 108 24.37 0.93 -3.64
CA ASN A 108 25.23 0.52 -2.55
C ASN A 108 25.00 1.41 -1.33
N LYS A 109 24.83 2.73 -1.53
CA LYS A 109 24.47 3.68 -0.48
C LYS A 109 23.10 3.37 0.13
N TYR A 110 22.09 3.10 -0.70
CA TYR A 110 20.74 2.80 -0.20
C TYR A 110 20.70 1.51 0.62
N VAL A 111 21.34 0.44 0.14
CA VAL A 111 21.33 -0.88 0.79
C VAL A 111 22.18 -0.91 2.07
N GLN A 112 23.24 -0.10 2.17
CA GLN A 112 23.97 0.07 3.44
C GLN A 112 23.04 0.55 4.57
N ALA A 113 22.15 1.50 4.27
CA ALA A 113 21.14 1.96 5.22
C ALA A 113 19.92 1.03 5.33
N ASN A 114 19.63 0.24 4.29
CA ASN A 114 18.46 -0.63 4.21
C ASN A 114 18.82 -2.07 3.75
N PRO A 115 19.51 -2.88 4.58
CA PRO A 115 20.02 -4.19 4.15
C PRO A 115 18.93 -5.16 3.67
N LYS A 116 17.71 -5.05 4.22
CA LYS A 116 16.56 -5.88 3.82
C LYS A 116 16.09 -5.66 2.39
N ALA A 117 16.44 -4.53 1.78
CA ALA A 117 16.10 -4.20 0.39
C ALA A 117 17.04 -4.86 -0.63
N ALA A 118 18.17 -5.42 -0.18
CA ALA A 118 19.19 -6.01 -1.07
C ALA A 118 18.61 -7.05 -2.05
N CYS A 119 17.59 -7.80 -1.64
CA CYS A 119 16.95 -8.80 -2.47
C CYS A 119 16.20 -8.24 -3.69
N TYR A 120 15.98 -6.92 -3.77
CA TYR A 120 15.25 -6.30 -4.88
C TYR A 120 16.13 -5.81 -6.03
N LYS A 121 17.47 -5.81 -5.92
CA LYS A 121 18.37 -5.24 -6.96
C LYS A 121 18.03 -5.76 -8.36
N ASN A 122 17.89 -7.08 -8.46
CA ASN A 122 17.66 -7.80 -9.71
C ASN A 122 16.35 -8.59 -9.68
N LYS A 123 15.48 -8.31 -8.69
CA LYS A 123 14.25 -9.07 -8.54
C LYS A 123 13.21 -8.57 -9.51
N GLU A 124 12.69 -9.49 -10.30
CA GLU A 124 11.49 -9.26 -11.08
C GLU A 124 10.27 -9.31 -10.15
N VAL A 125 9.44 -8.25 -10.19
CA VAL A 125 8.14 -8.18 -9.52
C VAL A 125 7.11 -7.79 -10.56
N LYS A 126 6.46 -8.82 -11.13
CA LYS A 126 5.40 -8.65 -12.12
C LYS A 126 4.14 -8.05 -11.49
N ASN A 127 3.25 -7.55 -12.35
CA ASN A 127 1.97 -6.95 -11.95
C ASN A 127 2.12 -5.74 -11.01
N TRP A 128 3.24 -5.01 -11.11
CA TRP A 128 3.54 -3.87 -10.24
C TRP A 128 2.45 -2.79 -10.30
N GLU A 129 1.89 -2.52 -11.47
CA GLU A 129 0.76 -1.58 -11.63
C GLU A 129 -0.45 -2.00 -10.79
N ALA A 130 -0.89 -3.25 -10.89
CA ALA A 130 -2.02 -3.76 -10.13
C ALA A 130 -1.75 -3.76 -8.61
N ILE A 131 -0.52 -4.07 -8.21
CA ILE A 131 -0.07 -3.97 -6.81
C ILE A 131 -0.17 -2.51 -6.35
N CYS A 132 0.32 -1.55 -7.14
CA CYS A 132 0.18 -0.12 -6.82
C CYS A 132 -1.29 0.26 -6.69
N THR A 133 -2.17 -0.12 -7.62
CA THR A 133 -3.60 0.20 -7.54
C THR A 133 -4.22 -0.24 -6.22
N ILE A 134 -3.93 -1.47 -5.77
CA ILE A 134 -4.52 -2.02 -4.54
C ILE A 134 -3.97 -1.36 -3.27
N TYR A 135 -2.68 -0.98 -3.26
CA TYR A 135 -1.98 -0.56 -2.04
C TYR A 135 -1.66 0.94 -1.97
N THR A 136 -1.91 1.69 -3.05
CA THR A 136 -1.82 3.16 -3.02
C THR A 136 -2.90 3.66 -2.09
N LYS A 137 -2.48 4.22 -0.96
CA LYS A 137 -3.40 4.81 0.00
C LYS A 137 -3.91 6.11 -0.61
N ASP A 138 -5.19 6.16 -0.96
CA ASP A 138 -5.92 7.43 -0.91
C ASP A 138 -5.75 7.98 0.51
N HIS A 139 -5.13 9.16 0.62
CA HIS A 139 -4.79 9.79 1.89
C HIS A 139 -6.07 10.21 2.63
N ALA A 140 -6.66 9.30 3.38
CA ALA A 140 -7.55 9.57 4.50
C ALA A 140 -6.98 8.88 5.74
N THR A 141 -6.12 9.61 6.44
CA THR A 141 -5.44 9.17 7.67
C THR A 141 -6.46 8.92 8.78
N GLY A 142 -6.49 7.69 9.29
CA GLY A 142 -7.07 7.33 10.58
C GLY A 142 -6.06 6.45 11.31
N GLU A 143 -5.48 6.97 12.38
CA GLU A 143 -4.41 6.35 13.17
C GLU A 143 -4.83 5.04 13.86
N GLY A 144 -3.85 4.13 13.99
CA GLY A 144 -3.70 3.30 15.19
C GLY A 144 -4.41 1.96 15.20
N ALA A 145 -3.71 0.90 14.78
CA ALA A 145 -3.91 -0.42 15.37
C ALA A 145 -2.57 -1.13 15.53
N MET A 146 -2.07 -1.15 16.78
CA MET A 146 -1.05 -2.11 17.22
C MET A 146 -1.62 -3.52 17.04
N THR A 147 -0.96 -4.34 16.25
CA THR A 147 -1.18 -5.79 16.24
C THR A 147 -0.75 -6.36 17.59
N GLY A 148 -1.72 -6.79 18.39
CA GLY A 148 -1.50 -7.61 19.59
C GLY A 148 -0.91 -8.95 19.21
N ALA A 149 0.23 -9.29 19.82
CA ALA A 149 0.79 -10.63 19.78
C ALA A 149 0.05 -11.48 20.81
N GLU A 150 -0.70 -12.46 20.32
CA GLU A 150 -1.20 -13.58 21.13
C GLU A 150 -0.01 -14.52 21.40
N THR A 151 0.31 -14.73 22.67
CA THR A 151 1.09 -15.90 23.11
C THR A 151 0.20 -16.68 24.06
N GLU A 152 -0.22 -17.86 23.59
CA GLU A 152 -0.86 -18.90 24.40
C GLU A 152 0.14 -19.45 25.43
N ALA A 153 -0.27 -19.44 26.69
CA ALA A 153 0.12 -20.47 27.66
C ALA A 153 -1.01 -20.59 28.71
N GLN A 154 -1.50 -21.81 28.89
CA GLN A 154 -2.50 -22.22 29.87
C GLN A 154 -1.86 -23.31 30.77
N PRO A 155 -2.46 -23.75 31.89
CA PRO A 155 -2.58 -23.06 33.18
C PRO A 155 -2.08 -23.92 34.36
N THR A 156 -1.76 -23.31 35.52
CA THR A 156 -1.74 -24.03 36.81
C THR A 156 -1.98 -23.07 37.98
N GLU A 157 -3.00 -23.38 38.78
CA GLU A 157 -3.29 -22.87 40.14
C GLU A 157 -3.37 -24.08 41.09
N PRO A 158 -3.57 -23.95 42.43
CA PRO A 158 -3.45 -22.79 43.36
C PRO A 158 -2.65 -23.13 44.65
N ASP A 159 -2.39 -22.15 45.54
CA ASP A 159 -2.85 -22.17 46.96
C ASP A 159 -2.24 -21.06 47.88
N VAL A 160 -3.17 -20.22 48.40
CA VAL A 160 -3.37 -19.57 49.73
C VAL A 160 -2.26 -19.07 50.70
N VAL A 161 -2.62 -17.91 51.31
CA VAL A 161 -2.38 -17.31 52.66
C VAL A 161 -0.99 -16.74 53.03
N ALA A 162 -0.79 -15.71 53.87
CA ALA A 162 -1.54 -14.55 54.39
C ALA A 162 -0.58 -13.73 55.30
N VAL A 163 -0.76 -12.39 55.33
CA VAL A 163 -0.55 -11.43 56.45
C VAL A 163 0.86 -10.99 56.92
N GLU A 164 1.05 -9.67 56.76
CA GLU A 164 1.69 -8.60 57.55
C GLU A 164 2.85 -8.83 58.55
N ASP A 165 3.83 -7.93 58.47
CA ASP A 165 4.25 -7.11 59.62
C ASP A 165 4.84 -5.76 59.15
N SER A 166 4.57 -4.70 59.90
CA SER A 166 5.04 -3.31 59.74
C SER A 166 5.64 -2.87 61.07
N PRO A 167 6.72 -2.07 61.13
CA PRO A 167 6.48 -0.68 61.53
C PRO A 167 7.49 0.40 61.06
N GLU A 168 6.94 1.63 61.01
CA GLU A 168 7.48 2.98 61.35
C GLU A 168 8.54 3.77 60.52
N MET A 169 8.11 5.02 60.21
CA MET A 169 8.74 6.22 59.59
C MET A 169 9.67 7.01 60.57
N PRO A 170 10.23 8.25 60.33
CA PRO A 170 10.02 9.29 59.28
C PRO A 170 11.25 10.13 58.78
N GLN A 171 11.10 10.94 57.70
CA GLN A 171 11.22 12.43 57.70
C GLN A 171 11.36 13.10 56.30
N LYS A 172 10.58 14.18 56.13
CA LYS A 172 10.45 15.19 55.06
C LYS A 172 11.77 15.67 54.39
N ARG A 173 11.70 15.94 53.08
CA ARG A 173 11.95 17.28 52.47
C ARG A 173 11.44 17.37 51.03
N GLN A 174 11.28 18.62 50.59
CA GLN A 174 10.34 19.15 49.61
C GLN A 174 11.08 19.67 48.37
N ARG A 175 10.34 19.81 47.24
CA ARG A 175 10.46 20.86 46.19
C ARG A 175 11.23 20.51 44.89
N THR A 176 10.50 20.24 43.80
CA THR A 176 10.86 20.68 42.43
C THR A 176 9.62 20.68 41.51
N GLY A 177 8.72 21.65 41.67
CA GLY A 177 7.55 21.84 40.78
C GLY A 177 7.84 22.73 39.56
N ASP A 178 8.96 23.47 39.56
CA ASP A 178 9.19 24.54 38.59
C ASP A 178 9.89 24.09 37.30
N ALA A 179 10.48 22.89 37.26
CA ALA A 179 11.19 22.39 36.08
C ALA A 179 10.26 21.93 34.93
N ILE A 180 9.02 21.52 35.26
CA ILE A 180 8.06 21.01 34.28
C ILE A 180 7.36 22.16 33.53
N LEU A 181 7.22 23.34 34.16
CA LEU A 181 6.48 24.46 33.57
C LEU A 181 7.28 25.19 32.48
N CYS A 182 8.62 25.21 32.55
CA CYS A 182 9.45 25.79 31.47
C CYS A 182 9.42 24.96 30.19
N MET A 183 9.38 23.62 30.29
CA MET A 183 9.47 22.75 29.11
C MET A 183 8.19 22.74 28.24
N LEU A 184 7.03 23.12 28.81
CA LEU A 184 5.77 23.24 28.04
C LEU A 184 5.65 24.55 27.23
N GLY A 185 6.36 25.61 27.64
CA GLY A 185 6.32 26.91 26.95
C GLY A 185 7.01 26.91 25.59
N ASP A 186 8.16 26.23 25.51
CA ASP A 186 9.03 26.25 24.32
C ASP A 186 8.45 25.47 23.14
N MET A 187 7.68 24.42 23.40
CA MET A 187 7.06 23.61 22.34
C MET A 187 5.93 24.37 21.63
N LYS A 188 5.20 25.25 22.34
CA LYS A 188 4.10 26.03 21.78
C LYS A 188 4.60 27.16 20.89
N CYS A 189 5.66 27.85 21.29
CA CYS A 189 6.26 28.92 20.48
C CYS A 189 6.92 28.34 19.21
N SER A 190 7.69 27.26 19.34
CA SER A 190 8.32 26.58 18.20
C SER A 190 7.30 26.09 17.16
N PHE A 191 6.19 25.50 17.60
CA PHE A 191 5.14 25.03 16.69
C PHE A 191 4.39 26.19 16.01
N GLN A 192 4.16 27.28 16.73
CA GLN A 192 3.42 28.43 16.22
C GLN A 192 4.27 29.34 15.31
N ASP A 193 5.58 29.38 15.51
CA ASP A 193 6.54 30.03 14.61
C ASP A 193 6.81 29.17 13.36
N ALA A 194 6.80 27.85 13.48
CA ALA A 194 6.86 26.93 12.33
C ALA A 194 5.61 27.03 11.44
N LEU A 195 4.42 27.24 12.02
CA LEU A 195 3.18 27.46 11.26
C LEU A 195 3.12 28.83 10.57
N LYS A 196 3.83 29.85 11.08
CA LYS A 196 3.93 31.17 10.44
C LYS A 196 4.99 31.25 9.34
N SER A 197 5.97 30.35 9.35
CA SER A 197 7.06 30.29 8.37
C SER A 197 6.80 29.34 7.20
N LEU A 198 5.68 28.62 7.19
CA LEU A 198 5.29 27.80 6.05
C LEU A 198 4.64 28.71 5.00
N GLU A 199 5.37 28.98 3.92
CA GLU A 199 4.75 29.32 2.64
C GLU A 199 3.64 28.27 2.38
N PRO A 200 2.40 28.67 2.05
CA PRO A 200 1.30 27.73 1.95
C PRO A 200 1.69 26.59 1.02
N LEU A 201 1.81 25.38 1.59
CA LEU A 201 1.95 24.17 0.79
C LEU A 201 0.72 24.11 -0.13
N GLU A 202 0.93 24.26 -1.43
CA GLU A 202 -0.14 24.03 -2.40
C GLU A 202 -0.60 22.59 -2.21
N LEU A 203 -1.84 22.43 -1.73
CA LEU A 203 -2.53 21.15 -1.71
C LEU A 203 -2.47 20.56 -3.13
N PRO A 204 -2.39 19.22 -3.29
CA PRO A 204 -2.49 18.60 -4.61
C PRO A 204 -3.75 19.14 -5.29
N LYS A 205 -3.59 19.90 -6.37
CA LYS A 205 -4.70 20.38 -7.17
C LYS A 205 -5.34 19.14 -7.77
N VAL A 206 -6.47 18.72 -7.22
CA VAL A 206 -7.32 17.73 -7.87
C VAL A 206 -8.10 18.51 -8.90
N THR A 207 -7.81 18.28 -10.19
CA THR A 207 -8.54 18.94 -11.26
C THR A 207 -10.02 18.51 -11.17
N PRO A 208 -10.98 19.47 -11.08
CA PRO A 208 -12.39 19.13 -11.02
C PRO A 208 -12.80 18.29 -12.24
N PRO A 209 -13.61 17.22 -12.08
CA PRO A 209 -14.03 16.38 -13.20
C PRO A 209 -14.67 17.16 -14.36
N LEU A 210 -15.35 18.26 -14.05
CA LEU A 210 -15.95 19.16 -15.05
C LEU A 210 -14.90 19.82 -15.95
N GLU A 211 -13.72 20.16 -15.41
CA GLU A 211 -12.64 20.77 -16.16
C GLU A 211 -11.98 19.78 -17.11
N ILE A 212 -11.81 18.52 -16.69
CA ILE A 212 -11.33 17.43 -17.54
C ILE A 212 -12.26 17.25 -18.74
N LEU A 213 -13.58 17.21 -18.50
CA LEU A 213 -14.57 17.09 -19.57
C LEU A 213 -14.51 18.29 -20.53
N ALA A 214 -14.45 19.51 -20.00
CA ALA A 214 -14.37 20.73 -20.79
C ALA A 214 -13.07 20.81 -21.64
N ALA A 215 -11.97 20.26 -21.14
CA ALA A 215 -10.71 20.17 -21.89
C ALA A 215 -10.83 19.18 -23.06
N LEU A 216 -11.50 18.04 -22.85
CA LEU A 216 -11.74 17.05 -23.90
C LEU A 216 -12.70 17.56 -24.98
N GLU A 217 -13.74 18.31 -24.61
CA GLU A 217 -14.70 18.91 -25.56
C GLU A 217 -14.05 19.93 -26.50
N LYS A 218 -12.91 20.52 -26.10
CA LYS A 218 -12.15 21.46 -26.93
C LYS A 218 -11.29 20.77 -28.00
N ILE A 219 -11.13 19.44 -27.95
CA ILE A 219 -10.31 18.71 -28.91
C ILE A 219 -11.12 18.49 -30.19
N PRO A 220 -10.67 19.04 -31.34
CA PRO A 220 -11.41 18.94 -32.58
C PRO A 220 -11.47 17.49 -33.07
N GLU A 221 -12.62 17.09 -33.61
CA GLU A 221 -12.84 15.77 -34.24
C GLU A 221 -12.56 14.55 -33.34
N LEU A 222 -12.64 14.70 -32.02
CA LEU A 222 -12.58 13.58 -31.09
C LEU A 222 -13.95 12.91 -31.02
N ALA A 223 -14.04 11.63 -31.38
CA ALA A 223 -15.30 10.91 -31.33
C ALA A 223 -15.79 10.77 -29.88
N ARG A 224 -17.11 10.85 -29.68
CA ARG A 224 -17.72 10.77 -28.34
C ARG A 224 -17.31 9.51 -27.56
N SER A 225 -17.15 8.37 -28.25
CA SER A 225 -16.68 7.13 -27.64
C SER A 225 -15.25 7.24 -27.10
N ASP A 226 -14.36 7.90 -27.85
CA ASP A 226 -12.96 8.07 -27.48
C ASP A 226 -12.80 9.12 -26.39
N MET A 227 -13.63 10.16 -26.42
CA MET A 227 -13.75 11.14 -25.34
C MET A 227 -14.16 10.49 -24.02
N LEU A 228 -15.21 9.64 -24.02
CA LEU A 228 -15.65 8.94 -22.80
C LEU A 228 -14.58 7.97 -22.28
N ARG A 229 -13.88 7.27 -23.17
CA ARG A 229 -12.79 6.37 -22.79
C ARG A 229 -11.59 7.13 -22.22
N ALA A 230 -11.24 8.26 -22.81
CA ALA A 230 -10.21 9.17 -22.30
C ALA A 230 -10.60 9.75 -20.94
N TYR A 231 -11.83 10.25 -20.80
CA TYR A 231 -12.35 10.82 -19.56
C TYR A 231 -12.21 9.86 -18.38
N GLY A 232 -12.61 8.59 -18.56
CA GLY A 232 -12.47 7.57 -17.52
C GLY A 232 -11.03 7.30 -17.08
N LYS A 233 -10.04 7.55 -17.94
CA LYS A 233 -8.61 7.43 -17.59
C LYS A 233 -8.07 8.69 -16.93
N LEU A 234 -8.44 9.86 -17.44
CA LEU A 234 -7.95 11.15 -16.96
C LEU A 234 -8.51 11.50 -15.58
N ILE A 235 -9.77 11.15 -15.30
CA ILE A 235 -10.36 11.37 -13.96
C ILE A 235 -9.67 10.56 -12.86
N LEU A 236 -8.99 9.46 -13.23
CA LEU A 236 -8.26 8.60 -12.30
C LEU A 236 -6.75 8.94 -12.24
N SER A 237 -6.27 9.90 -13.04
CA SER A 237 -4.85 10.22 -13.10
C SER A 237 -4.60 11.70 -13.43
N GLU A 238 -4.31 12.47 -12.38
CA GLU A 238 -3.88 13.88 -12.49
C GLU A 238 -2.66 14.02 -13.39
N CYS A 239 -1.70 13.09 -13.32
CA CYS A 239 -0.51 13.10 -14.17
C CYS A 239 -0.84 12.97 -15.66
N LEU A 240 -1.81 12.12 -16.03
CA LEU A 240 -2.23 11.99 -17.42
C LEU A 240 -2.98 13.24 -17.90
N PHE A 241 -3.80 13.84 -17.03
CA PHE A 241 -4.45 15.10 -17.35
C PHE A 241 -3.46 16.24 -17.53
N GLN A 242 -2.47 16.37 -16.65
CA GLN A 242 -1.41 17.38 -16.79
C GLN A 242 -0.61 17.15 -18.07
N ALA A 243 -0.23 15.91 -18.38
CA ALA A 243 0.47 15.58 -19.63
C ALA A 243 -0.35 16.00 -20.87
N LEU A 244 -1.67 15.77 -20.86
CA LEU A 244 -2.57 16.24 -21.92
C LEU A 244 -2.53 17.78 -22.04
N MET A 245 -2.49 18.50 -20.91
CA MET A 245 -2.50 19.96 -20.88
C MET A 245 -1.19 20.60 -21.33
N GLU A 246 -0.05 19.91 -21.15
CA GLU A 246 1.26 20.33 -21.68
C GLU A 246 1.40 20.11 -23.19
N LEU A 247 0.60 19.22 -23.78
CA LEU A 247 0.66 18.96 -25.22
C LEU A 247 0.05 20.11 -26.04
N PRO A 248 0.64 20.45 -27.19
CA PRO A 248 0.01 21.32 -28.18
C PRO A 248 -1.31 20.70 -28.67
N MET A 249 -2.30 21.55 -28.96
CA MET A 249 -3.69 21.13 -29.18
C MET A 249 -3.87 20.11 -30.31
N ASP A 250 -3.07 20.25 -31.36
CA ASP A 250 -3.00 19.38 -32.54
C ASP A 250 -2.54 17.96 -32.22
N PHE A 251 -1.71 17.76 -31.19
CA PHE A 251 -1.24 16.44 -30.78
C PHE A 251 -2.19 15.71 -29.82
N ARG A 252 -3.11 16.43 -29.19
CA ARG A 252 -3.96 15.88 -28.11
C ARG A 252 -4.87 14.75 -28.60
N LYS A 253 -5.44 14.87 -29.81
CA LYS A 253 -6.31 13.84 -30.39
C LYS A 253 -5.55 12.53 -30.58
N GLU A 254 -4.40 12.56 -31.27
CA GLU A 254 -3.60 11.36 -31.54
C GLU A 254 -3.09 10.71 -30.26
N TRP A 255 -2.63 11.53 -29.31
CA TRP A 255 -2.18 11.04 -28.01
C TRP A 255 -3.30 10.33 -27.24
N LEU A 256 -4.51 10.88 -27.24
CA LEU A 256 -5.67 10.24 -26.59
C LEU A 256 -6.10 8.95 -27.31
N LEU A 257 -5.99 8.87 -28.63
CA LEU A 257 -6.26 7.63 -29.37
C LEU A 257 -5.23 6.55 -29.01
N MET A 258 -3.94 6.88 -28.97
CA MET A 258 -2.90 5.97 -28.50
C MET A 258 -3.12 5.53 -27.05
N LEU A 259 -3.53 6.46 -26.18
CA LEU A 259 -3.88 6.16 -24.79
C LEU A 259 -5.07 5.19 -24.73
N ASN A 260 -6.05 5.34 -25.62
CA ASN A 260 -7.24 4.52 -25.69
C ASN A 260 -6.98 3.11 -26.24
N GLU A 261 -6.07 2.97 -27.21
CA GLU A 261 -5.72 1.69 -27.86
C GLU A 261 -4.96 0.71 -26.96
N LYS A 262 -4.18 1.20 -25.99
CA LYS A 262 -3.33 0.37 -25.12
C LYS A 262 -4.06 -0.68 -24.25
N ASN A 263 -5.40 -0.69 -24.22
CA ASN A 263 -6.20 -1.63 -23.40
C ASN A 263 -7.20 -2.48 -24.22
N ASN A 264 -6.93 -2.72 -25.51
CA ASN A 264 -7.77 -3.61 -26.34
C ASN A 264 -7.20 -5.04 -26.47
N ILE A 265 -6.40 -5.49 -25.50
CA ILE A 265 -5.83 -6.85 -25.41
C ILE A 265 -6.12 -7.40 -24.02
#